data_AF-A0A0E0GZC1-F1
#
_entry.id   AF-A0A0E0GZC1-F1
#
_cell.length_a   1.000
_cell.length_b   1.000
_cell.length_c   1.000
_cell.angle_alpha   90.00
_cell.angle_beta   90.00
_cell.angle_gamma   90.00
#
_symmetry.space_group_name_H-M   'P 1'
#
loop_
_entity.id
_entity.type
_entity.pdbx_description
1 polymer ?
#
loop_
_entity_poly.entity_id
_entity_poly.type
_entity_poly.pdbx_seq_one_letter_code
_entity_poly.pdbx_strand_id
1 'polypeptide(L)'
;MNGAVVGLGETAKGSGGGGGGGEVTLETLRRKMSEFARERDWEQFHSPRNLLLALVGEVGELSEVFQWKGEVPKGLPGWGEREVEHLGEELADVLLYLIRLSDMCDVDLGKAALRKMELNARKYPIGQCRGSSKKHTHYSTTTTTTDNGASGDDNNRNAGAGADADAGKEQC
;
A
#
# COMPACT_ATOMS: atom_id res chain seq x y z
N MET A 1 -22.19 54.79 -13.92
CA MET A 1 -22.00 56.02 -13.12
C MET A 1 -23.33 56.31 -12.48
N ASN A 2 -23.60 56.42 -11.18
CA ASN A 2 -22.99 56.29 -9.85
C ASN A 2 -24.24 56.17 -8.94
N GLY A 3 -24.32 55.53 -7.78
CA GLY A 3 -23.38 54.99 -6.83
C GLY A 3 -24.21 54.95 -5.53
N ALA A 4 -24.50 53.77 -5.01
CA ALA A 4 -25.13 53.60 -3.71
C ALA A 4 -24.18 52.77 -2.85
N VAL A 5 -23.41 53.49 -2.04
CA VAL A 5 -22.53 52.97 -1.01
C VAL A 5 -23.41 52.63 0.19
N VAL A 6 -23.45 51.36 0.59
CA VAL A 6 -24.03 50.95 1.88
C VAL A 6 -22.93 50.29 2.69
N GLY A 7 -22.74 50.83 3.89
CA GLY A 7 -21.59 50.64 4.74
C GLY A 7 -21.46 49.26 5.37
N LEU A 8 -20.19 48.90 5.51
CA LEU A 8 -19.53 48.07 6.50
C LEU A 8 -20.36 47.73 7.76
N GLY A 9 -20.58 46.43 7.95
CA GLY A 9 -20.86 45.82 9.25
C GLY A 9 -19.79 44.76 9.53
N GLU A 10 -18.71 45.15 10.18
CA GLU A 10 -17.80 44.24 10.87
C GLU A 10 -18.52 43.64 12.08
N THR A 11 -18.55 42.31 12.20
CA THR A 11 -18.04 41.53 13.34
C THR A 11 -18.61 40.11 13.32
N ALA A 12 -17.78 39.16 12.88
CA ALA A 12 -17.81 37.80 13.42
C ALA A 12 -16.37 37.28 13.39
N LYS A 13 -15.67 37.57 14.49
CA LYS A 13 -14.35 37.03 14.81
C LYS A 13 -14.53 35.52 15.06
N GLY A 14 -14.43 34.75 13.98
CA GLY A 14 -14.34 33.29 14.04
C GLY A 14 -13.05 32.93 14.76
N SER A 15 -13.24 32.48 16.00
CA SER A 15 -12.23 32.04 16.95
C SER A 15 -11.18 31.14 16.30
N GLY A 16 -9.92 31.40 16.66
CA GLY A 16 -8.79 30.58 16.25
C GLY A 16 -8.94 29.12 16.65
N GLY A 17 -8.50 28.26 15.75
CA GLY A 17 -8.02 26.93 16.04
C GLY A 17 -6.54 26.87 15.68
N GLY A 18 -5.69 27.43 16.53
CA GLY A 18 -4.31 26.96 16.60
C GLY A 18 -4.32 25.52 17.12
N GLY A 19 -3.45 24.67 16.59
CA GLY A 19 -3.30 23.30 17.04
C GLY A 19 -2.84 22.46 15.85
N GLY A 20 -1.54 22.30 15.63
CA GLY A 20 -0.61 21.68 16.56
C GLY A 20 -0.03 20.52 15.77
N GLY A 21 1.30 20.34 15.80
CA GLY A 21 1.96 19.21 15.15
C GLY A 21 1.57 17.90 15.83
N GLY A 22 0.32 17.50 15.69
CA GLY A 22 -0.20 16.22 16.13
C GLY A 22 0.25 15.15 15.15
N GLU A 23 0.66 14.02 15.69
CA GLU A 23 1.02 12.83 14.94
C GLU A 23 -0.06 12.49 13.89
N VAL A 24 0.36 12.33 12.63
CA VAL A 24 -0.55 11.94 11.54
C VAL A 24 -0.78 10.43 11.63
N THR A 25 -2.02 10.04 11.93
CA THR A 25 -2.44 8.63 11.99
C THR A 25 -3.37 8.30 10.81
N LEU A 26 -3.56 7.01 10.52
CA LEU A 26 -4.55 6.56 9.53
C LEU A 26 -5.96 7.09 9.85
N GLU A 27 -6.31 7.16 11.13
CA GLU A 27 -7.59 7.71 11.59
C GLU A 27 -7.67 9.22 11.35
N THR A 28 -6.57 9.95 11.61
CA THR A 28 -6.48 11.39 11.31
C THR A 28 -6.71 11.66 9.82
N LEU A 29 -6.10 10.84 8.95
CA LEU A 29 -6.26 10.94 7.50
C LEU A 29 -7.69 10.58 7.08
N ARG A 30 -8.22 9.44 7.53
CA ARG A 30 -9.60 9.00 7.25
C ARG A 30 -10.62 10.09 7.57
N ARG A 31 -10.50 10.70 8.77
CA ARG A 31 -11.38 11.78 9.20
C ARG A 31 -11.28 13.00 8.30
N LYS A 32 -10.08 13.48 8.01
CA LYS A 32 -9.86 14.62 7.11
C LYS A 32 -10.44 14.37 5.71
N MET A 33 -10.29 13.16 5.18
CA MET A 33 -10.84 12.79 3.88
C MET A 33 -12.37 12.72 3.88
N SER A 34 -12.97 12.13 4.92
CA SER A 34 -14.43 12.08 5.07
C SER A 34 -15.02 13.49 5.20
N GLU A 35 -14.39 14.37 6.00
CA GLU A 35 -14.77 15.78 6.11
C GLU A 35 -14.70 16.49 4.73
N PHE A 36 -13.59 16.31 4.00
CA PHE A 36 -13.38 16.91 2.68
C PHE A 36 -14.43 16.44 1.64
N ALA A 37 -14.76 15.14 1.64
CA ALA A 37 -15.73 14.55 0.72
C ALA A 37 -17.17 15.01 1.05
N ARG A 38 -17.52 15.08 2.34
CA ARG A 38 -18.82 15.55 2.81
C ARG A 38 -19.05 17.03 2.47
N GLU A 39 -18.04 17.87 2.63
CA GLU A 39 -18.11 19.30 2.28
C GLU A 39 -18.40 19.55 0.79
N ARG A 40 -18.06 18.59 -0.07
CA ARG A 40 -18.22 18.69 -1.52
C ARG A 40 -19.37 17.85 -2.07
N ASP A 41 -20.12 17.18 -1.20
CA ASP A 41 -21.17 16.24 -1.57
C ASP A 41 -20.67 15.15 -2.56
N TRP A 42 -19.42 14.72 -2.36
CA TRP A 42 -18.74 13.75 -3.24
C TRP A 42 -19.03 12.30 -2.87
N GLU A 43 -19.68 12.05 -1.74
CA GLU A 43 -20.00 10.68 -1.29
C GLU A 43 -20.84 9.91 -2.31
N GLN A 44 -21.67 10.60 -3.10
CA GLN A 44 -22.48 10.01 -4.16
C GLN A 44 -21.67 9.34 -5.30
N PHE A 45 -20.41 9.75 -5.50
CA PHE A 45 -19.55 9.21 -6.56
C PHE A 45 -18.64 8.08 -6.08
N HIS A 46 -18.55 7.88 -4.76
CA HIS A 46 -17.60 6.98 -4.11
C HIS A 46 -18.15 5.57 -3.87
N SER A 47 -18.46 4.83 -4.94
CA SER A 47 -18.67 3.39 -4.79
C SER A 47 -17.33 2.67 -4.53
N PRO A 48 -17.29 1.55 -3.77
CA PRO A 48 -16.06 0.79 -3.55
C PRO A 48 -15.35 0.39 -4.85
N ARG A 49 -16.10 0.06 -5.90
CA ARG A 49 -15.53 -0.25 -7.23
C ARG A 49 -14.83 0.96 -7.84
N ASN A 50 -15.42 2.14 -7.78
CA ASN A 50 -14.82 3.34 -8.36
C ASN A 50 -13.54 3.73 -7.61
N LEU A 51 -13.55 3.63 -6.28
CA LEU A 51 -12.37 3.88 -5.44
C LEU A 51 -11.25 2.88 -5.72
N LEU A 52 -11.58 1.60 -5.94
CA LEU A 52 -10.59 0.60 -6.35
C LEU A 52 -9.98 0.93 -7.73
N LEU A 53 -10.79 1.37 -8.69
CA LEU A 53 -10.29 1.74 -10.02
C LEU A 53 -9.40 2.99 -9.96
N ALA A 54 -9.76 3.99 -9.15
CA ALA A 54 -8.92 5.15 -8.90
C ALA A 54 -7.58 4.74 -8.26
N LEU A 55 -7.62 3.91 -7.22
CA LEU A 55 -6.41 3.35 -6.59
C LEU A 55 -5.48 2.67 -7.61
N VAL A 56 -6.03 1.90 -8.55
CA VAL A 56 -5.23 1.27 -9.61
C VAL A 56 -4.60 2.31 -10.54
N GLY A 57 -5.30 3.41 -10.81
CA GLY A 57 -4.77 4.56 -11.54
C GLY A 57 -3.55 5.15 -10.86
N GLU A 58 -3.65 5.49 -9.58
CA GLU A 58 -2.53 6.05 -8.80
C GLU A 58 -1.34 5.09 -8.70
N VAL A 59 -1.59 3.77 -8.62
CA VAL A 59 -0.50 2.78 -8.69
C VAL A 59 0.18 2.80 -10.06
N GLY A 60 -0.57 3.09 -11.12
CA GLY A 60 -0.05 3.33 -12.47
C GLY A 60 0.85 4.55 -12.51
N GLU A 61 0.38 5.70 -12.00
CA GLU A 61 1.15 6.96 -11.95
C GLU A 61 2.42 6.79 -11.10
N LEU A 62 2.32 6.15 -9.93
CA LEU A 62 3.48 5.73 -9.14
C LEU A 62 4.46 4.85 -9.92
N SER A 63 3.95 3.94 -10.77
CA SER A 63 4.80 3.09 -11.61
C SER A 63 5.52 3.90 -12.69
N GLU A 64 4.89 4.94 -13.25
CA GLU A 64 5.50 5.83 -14.24
C GLU A 64 6.72 6.57 -13.70
N VAL A 65 6.76 6.87 -12.39
CA VAL A 65 7.92 7.46 -11.70
C VAL A 65 9.17 6.57 -11.85
N PHE A 66 8.98 5.23 -11.89
CA PHE A 66 10.07 4.26 -11.94
C PHE A 66 10.28 3.61 -13.32
N GLN A 67 9.34 3.74 -14.25
CA GLN A 67 9.29 2.92 -15.48
C GLN A 67 10.57 2.95 -16.33
N TRP A 68 11.30 4.07 -16.31
CA TRP A 68 12.56 4.26 -17.06
C TRP A 68 13.81 4.30 -16.16
N LYS A 69 13.64 4.03 -14.87
CA LYS A 69 14.75 3.92 -13.92
C LYS A 69 15.33 2.50 -14.01
N GLY A 70 16.66 2.38 -13.99
CA GLY A 70 17.32 1.09 -13.79
C GLY A 70 17.16 0.60 -12.34
N GLU A 71 18.16 -0.09 -11.80
CA GLU A 71 18.14 -0.37 -10.36
C GLU A 71 18.18 0.93 -9.54
N VAL A 72 17.18 1.12 -8.68
CA VAL A 72 17.07 2.30 -7.82
C VAL A 72 17.56 1.96 -6.42
N PRO A 73 18.71 2.52 -5.98
CA PRO A 73 19.22 2.27 -4.64
C PRO A 73 18.40 3.04 -3.59
N LYS A 74 18.46 2.53 -2.35
CA LYS A 74 17.81 3.17 -1.20
C LYS A 74 18.32 4.60 -1.03
N GLY A 75 17.40 5.53 -0.74
CA GLY A 75 17.72 6.94 -0.52
C GLY A 75 17.80 7.77 -1.80
N LEU A 76 17.51 7.18 -2.97
CA LEU A 76 17.33 7.87 -4.25
C LEU A 76 18.50 8.82 -4.63
N PRO A 77 19.78 8.41 -4.49
CA PRO A 77 20.90 9.25 -4.87
C PRO A 77 20.81 9.66 -6.35
N GLY A 78 21.01 10.95 -6.62
CA GLY A 78 20.98 11.51 -7.96
C GLY A 78 19.58 11.85 -8.49
N TRP A 79 18.51 11.63 -7.71
CA TRP A 79 17.18 12.13 -8.04
C TRP A 79 17.09 13.63 -7.76
N GLY A 80 16.43 14.36 -8.65
CA GLY A 80 16.12 15.77 -8.45
C GLY A 80 15.04 15.98 -7.39
N GLU A 81 15.02 17.15 -6.77
CA GLU A 81 14.03 17.51 -5.74
C GLU A 81 12.59 17.32 -6.23
N ARG A 82 12.29 17.77 -7.44
CA ARG A 82 10.96 17.59 -8.07
C ARG A 82 10.60 16.11 -8.32
N GLU A 83 11.56 15.26 -8.61
CA GLU A 83 11.30 13.83 -8.81
C GLU A 83 10.97 13.15 -7.48
N VAL A 84 11.64 13.56 -6.40
CA VAL A 84 11.36 13.07 -5.05
C VAL A 84 10.03 13.60 -4.53
N GLU A 85 9.70 14.85 -4.82
CA GLU A 85 8.41 15.46 -4.50
C GLU A 85 7.27 14.70 -5.20
N HIS A 86 7.37 14.53 -6.53
CA HIS A 86 6.39 13.80 -7.32
C HIS A 86 6.24 12.34 -6.85
N LEU A 87 7.33 11.64 -6.55
CA LEU A 87 7.26 10.32 -5.93
C LEU A 87 6.47 10.33 -4.61
N GLY A 88 6.65 11.39 -3.80
CA GLY A 88 5.92 11.58 -2.56
C GLY A 88 4.42 11.80 -2.77
N GLU A 89 4.05 12.54 -3.81
CA GLU A 89 2.65 12.77 -4.23
C GLU A 89 1.98 11.45 -4.62
N GLU A 90 2.59 10.67 -5.52
CA GLU A 90 2.02 9.40 -5.97
C GLU A 90 1.90 8.36 -4.85
N LEU A 91 2.89 8.30 -3.94
CA LEU A 91 2.82 7.46 -2.75
C LEU A 91 1.68 7.89 -1.82
N ALA A 92 1.45 9.20 -1.69
CA ALA A 92 0.37 9.74 -0.88
C ALA A 92 -0.99 9.41 -1.50
N ASP A 93 -1.15 9.56 -2.81
CA ASP A 93 -2.43 9.29 -3.49
C ASP A 93 -2.84 7.81 -3.38
N VAL A 94 -1.90 6.89 -3.58
CA VAL A 94 -2.11 5.45 -3.31
C VAL A 94 -2.59 5.22 -1.87
N LEU A 95 -1.95 5.84 -0.88
CA LEU A 95 -2.33 5.70 0.53
C LEU A 95 -3.73 6.26 0.79
N LEU A 96 -4.04 7.45 0.28
CA LEU A 96 -5.30 8.14 0.52
C LEU A 96 -6.47 7.37 -0.08
N TYR A 97 -6.35 6.88 -1.33
CA TYR A 97 -7.39 6.05 -1.93
C TYR A 97 -7.56 4.72 -1.20
N LEU A 98 -6.49 4.10 -0.71
CA LEU A 98 -6.60 2.88 0.09
C LEU A 98 -7.34 3.13 1.42
N ILE A 99 -7.05 4.23 2.10
CA ILE A 99 -7.78 4.64 3.31
C ILE A 99 -9.26 4.86 3.00
N ARG A 100 -9.59 5.61 1.94
CA ARG A 100 -10.99 5.88 1.58
C ARG A 100 -11.74 4.63 1.15
N LEU A 101 -11.08 3.72 0.43
CA LEU A 101 -11.65 2.42 0.08
C LEU A 101 -11.94 1.59 1.34
N SER A 102 -11.02 1.58 2.32
CA SER A 102 -11.23 0.86 3.57
C SER A 102 -12.40 1.42 4.38
N ASP A 103 -12.54 2.75 4.44
CA ASP A 103 -13.63 3.47 5.09
C ASP A 103 -14.99 3.11 4.45
N MET A 104 -15.08 3.14 3.12
CA MET A 104 -16.29 2.75 2.40
C MET A 104 -16.64 1.26 2.52
N CYS A 105 -15.68 0.41 2.88
CA CYS A 105 -15.89 -1.02 3.11
C CYS A 105 -16.08 -1.38 4.60
N ASP A 106 -16.09 -0.39 5.50
CA ASP A 106 -16.13 -0.58 6.96
C ASP A 106 -14.99 -1.50 7.48
N VAL A 107 -13.79 -1.29 6.94
CA VAL A 107 -12.58 -2.03 7.33
C VAL A 107 -11.65 -1.11 8.11
N ASP A 108 -11.35 -1.50 9.35
CA ASP A 108 -10.26 -0.89 10.14
C ASP A 108 -8.90 -1.28 9.55
N LEU A 109 -8.40 -0.43 8.65
CA LEU A 109 -7.15 -0.67 7.92
C LEU A 109 -5.95 -0.84 8.85
N GLY A 110 -5.88 -0.07 9.95
CA GLY A 110 -4.80 -0.17 10.92
C GLY A 110 -4.77 -1.53 11.62
N LYS A 111 -5.92 -1.99 12.13
CA LYS A 111 -6.04 -3.34 12.72
C LYS A 111 -5.77 -4.44 11.70
N ALA A 112 -6.26 -4.28 10.47
CA ALA A 112 -6.04 -5.24 9.40
C ALA A 112 -4.54 -5.37 9.06
N ALA A 113 -3.82 -4.25 8.97
CA ALA A 113 -2.38 -4.23 8.72
C ALA A 113 -1.60 -4.90 9.85
N LEU A 114 -1.88 -4.57 11.11
CA LEU A 114 -1.22 -5.20 12.27
C LEU A 114 -1.41 -6.73 12.29
N ARG A 115 -2.66 -7.18 12.11
CA ARG A 115 -2.98 -8.61 11.99
C ARG A 115 -2.21 -9.26 10.83
N LYS A 116 -2.11 -8.58 9.69
CA LYS A 116 -1.39 -9.11 8.52
C LYS A 116 0.11 -9.25 8.79
N MET A 117 0.72 -8.33 9.52
CA MET A 117 2.12 -8.46 9.94
C MET A 117 2.35 -9.67 10.85
N GLU A 118 1.46 -9.90 11.83
CA GLU A 118 1.55 -11.09 12.69
C GLU A 118 1.45 -12.40 11.90
N LEU A 119 0.54 -12.45 10.92
CA LEU A 119 0.39 -13.59 10.03
C LEU A 119 1.63 -13.79 9.15
N ASN A 120 2.21 -12.70 8.62
CA ASN A 120 3.43 -12.76 7.81
C ASN A 120 4.63 -13.24 8.64
N ALA A 121 4.77 -12.78 9.90
CA ALA A 121 5.83 -13.23 10.81
C ALA A 121 5.75 -14.74 11.12
N ARG A 122 4.54 -15.31 11.15
CA ARG A 122 4.33 -16.76 11.29
C ARG A 122 4.63 -17.51 9.99
N LYS A 123 4.29 -16.93 8.83
CA LYS A 123 4.59 -17.49 7.50
C LYS A 123 6.09 -17.51 7.22
N TYR A 124 6.84 -16.53 7.74
CA TYR A 124 8.28 -16.32 7.50
C TYR A 124 9.08 -16.18 8.81
N PRO A 125 9.34 -17.29 9.52
CA PRO A 125 10.07 -17.23 10.79
C PRO A 125 11.54 -16.84 10.58
N ILE A 126 12.10 -16.06 11.52
CA ILE A 126 13.47 -15.50 11.46
C ILE A 126 14.54 -16.55 11.15
N GLY A 127 14.41 -17.76 11.71
CA GLY A 127 15.36 -18.85 11.51
C GLY A 127 15.40 -19.41 10.08
N GLN A 128 14.36 -19.15 9.27
CA GLN A 128 14.24 -19.63 7.89
C GLN A 128 14.43 -18.52 6.84
N CYS A 129 14.32 -17.25 7.25
CA CYS A 129 14.25 -16.09 6.35
C CYS A 129 15.37 -15.05 6.55
N ARG A 130 16.29 -15.25 7.48
CA ARG A 130 17.43 -14.33 7.68
C ARG A 130 18.39 -14.37 6.48
N GLY A 131 18.32 -13.36 5.62
CA GLY A 131 19.24 -13.18 4.48
C GLY A 131 18.91 -14.00 3.23
N SER A 132 17.71 -14.59 3.14
CA SER A 132 17.29 -15.33 1.93
C SER A 132 15.82 -15.08 1.62
N SER A 133 15.54 -14.55 0.42
CA SER A 133 14.19 -14.39 -0.16
C SER A 133 13.69 -15.66 -0.87
N LYS A 134 14.35 -16.81 -0.67
CA LYS A 134 13.98 -18.06 -1.34
C LYS A 134 12.63 -18.54 -0.81
N LYS A 135 11.69 -18.77 -1.74
CA LYS A 135 10.34 -19.28 -1.46
C LYS A 135 10.42 -20.54 -0.61
N HIS A 136 9.69 -20.57 0.50
CA HIS A 136 9.48 -21.79 1.25
C HIS A 136 8.48 -22.67 0.48
N THR A 137 8.98 -23.64 -0.29
CA THR A 137 8.18 -24.71 -0.88
C THR A 137 7.55 -25.56 0.23
N HIS A 138 6.22 -25.52 0.32
CA HIS A 138 5.31 -26.46 1.00
C HIS A 138 5.85 -27.21 2.23
N TYR A 139 5.43 -26.78 3.42
CA TYR A 139 5.27 -27.73 4.54
C TYR A 139 4.00 -28.55 4.29
N SER A 140 4.17 -29.84 4.01
CA SER A 140 3.20 -30.85 4.43
C SER A 140 3.88 -31.79 5.41
N THR A 141 3.50 -31.66 6.67
CA THR A 141 3.64 -32.67 7.72
C THR A 141 3.13 -34.01 7.20
N THR A 142 3.92 -35.08 7.31
CA THR A 142 3.36 -36.44 7.29
C THR A 142 4.09 -37.27 8.33
N THR A 143 3.48 -37.33 9.50
CA THR A 143 3.64 -38.42 10.46
C THR A 143 2.92 -39.64 9.86
N THR A 144 3.66 -40.64 9.38
CA THR A 144 3.12 -42.01 9.23
C THR A 144 4.22 -43.06 9.48
N THR A 145 4.10 -43.71 10.62
CA THR A 145 4.68 -45.03 10.94
C THR A 145 4.11 -46.09 9.99
N THR A 146 4.92 -46.81 9.21
CA THR A 146 4.84 -48.28 9.03
C THR A 146 6.04 -48.86 8.28
N ASP A 147 6.28 -50.13 8.58
CA ASP A 147 7.41 -51.02 8.32
C ASP A 147 7.43 -51.66 6.89
N ASN A 148 8.59 -52.22 6.53
CA ASN A 148 8.92 -53.19 5.46
C ASN A 148 9.06 -52.80 3.96
N GLY A 149 10.28 -53.04 3.41
CA GLY A 149 10.46 -53.93 2.23
C GLY A 149 10.92 -53.36 0.86
N ALA A 150 12.21 -53.59 0.56
CA ALA A 150 12.80 -54.00 -0.74
C ALA A 150 12.85 -53.08 -2.00
N SER A 151 14.10 -52.82 -2.42
CA SER A 151 14.71 -52.98 -3.76
C SER A 151 14.25 -52.17 -5.00
N GLY A 152 15.23 -51.59 -5.72
CA GLY A 152 15.18 -51.43 -7.19
C GLY A 152 15.85 -50.16 -7.76
N ASP A 153 16.94 -50.36 -8.50
CA ASP A 153 17.69 -49.39 -9.31
C ASP A 153 16.88 -48.66 -10.40
N ASP A 154 17.24 -47.42 -10.76
CA ASP A 154 17.91 -47.09 -12.05
C ASP A 154 17.89 -45.60 -12.45
N ASN A 155 18.98 -45.23 -13.13
CA ASN A 155 19.36 -43.92 -13.69
C ASN A 155 18.38 -43.29 -14.69
N ASN A 156 18.32 -41.93 -14.76
CA ASN A 156 18.55 -41.21 -16.03
C ASN A 156 18.78 -39.68 -15.86
N ARG A 157 19.55 -39.10 -16.79
CA ARG A 157 20.14 -37.76 -16.82
C ARG A 157 19.37 -36.76 -17.73
N ASN A 158 19.43 -35.49 -17.32
CA ASN A 158 19.74 -34.26 -18.09
C ASN A 158 18.71 -33.50 -18.97
N ALA A 159 18.58 -32.21 -18.61
CA ALA A 159 18.46 -30.96 -19.38
C ALA A 159 17.29 -30.69 -20.36
N GLY A 160 16.62 -29.56 -20.10
CA GLY A 160 15.85 -28.79 -21.08
C GLY A 160 15.32 -27.49 -20.46
N ALA A 161 15.94 -26.37 -20.82
CA ALA A 161 15.73 -25.03 -20.28
C ALA A 161 14.41 -24.36 -20.75
N GLY A 162 13.96 -23.36 -19.98
CA GLY A 162 13.21 -22.23 -20.52
C GLY A 162 11.87 -21.96 -19.84
N ALA A 163 11.86 -21.08 -18.83
CA ALA A 163 10.83 -20.05 -18.58
C ALA A 163 11.14 -19.33 -17.25
N ASP A 164 11.97 -18.29 -17.29
CA ASP A 164 12.04 -17.30 -16.21
C ASP A 164 10.79 -16.42 -16.29
N ALA A 165 9.71 -16.89 -15.67
CA ALA A 165 8.61 -16.04 -15.25
C ALA A 165 8.95 -15.55 -13.83
N ASP A 166 9.48 -14.32 -13.74
CA ASP A 166 9.72 -13.56 -12.51
C ASP A 166 8.38 -13.20 -11.85
N ALA A 167 7.68 -14.21 -11.34
CA ALA A 167 6.46 -14.08 -10.59
C ALA A 167 6.76 -14.28 -9.10
N GLY A 168 6.72 -13.16 -8.37
CA GLY A 168 6.46 -13.16 -6.95
C GLY A 168 7.71 -13.18 -6.07
N LYS A 169 8.28 -11.98 -5.88
CA LYS A 169 8.94 -11.61 -4.63
C LYS A 169 7.86 -11.41 -3.55
N GLU A 170 7.24 -12.50 -3.09
CA GLU A 170 6.51 -12.46 -1.82
C GLU A 170 7.56 -12.19 -0.73
N GLN A 171 7.51 -10.98 -0.17
CA GLN A 171 8.50 -10.43 0.76
C GLN A 171 8.83 -11.36 1.94
N CYS A 172 10.13 -11.46 2.21
CA CYS A 172 10.69 -11.53 3.57
C CYS A 172 10.78 -10.12 4.15
#